data_AF-A0A235I5N8-F1
#
_entry.id   AF-A0A235I5N8-F1
#
_cell.length_a   1.000
_cell.length_b   1.000
_cell.length_c   1.000
_cell.angle_alpha   90.00
_cell.angle_beta   90.00
_cell.angle_gamma   90.00
#
_symmetry.space_group_name_H-M   'P 1'
#
loop_
_entity.id
_entity.type
_entity.pdbx_description
1 polymer ?
#
loop_
_entity_poly.entity_id
_entity_poly.type
_entity_poly.pdbx_seq_one_letter_code
_entity_poly.pdbx_strand_id
1 'polypeptide(L)'
;MKQQKNQFSHLTAIERNYLSFPAQFLLNQNLLQGKILDFGCGLGNDVKILRQKGCDITGYDSYYFPEYPDTKFDTIICFYVLNVLFTEEQTNVLMEVSHLLKPGGKAYYAVRRDIKKEGFREHYIHKKPTYQCIVKLPFTSVCLDEHRELYEYLHYNHQRNSSNYCIFCNPHKNLKLLTESATAYAIFDGYPISKGHILIIPKRHVGSYFELPFKEQSACWFMVNKVQEILKAEFEPDGFNIGMNINRAAGQNIMHASIHIIPRYKGDTVGSKSGIRNVIPKKQ
;
A
#
# COMPACT_ATOMS: atom_id res chain seq x y z
N MET A 1 6.23 -9.11 21.86
CA MET A 1 7.07 -7.88 21.81
C MET A 1 6.14 -6.67 21.82
N LYS A 2 6.39 -5.65 22.65
CA LYS A 2 5.64 -4.39 22.54
C LYS A 2 5.97 -3.77 21.18
N GLN A 3 4.96 -3.55 20.35
CA GLN A 3 5.12 -2.85 19.07
C GLN A 3 5.66 -1.46 19.39
N GLN A 4 6.88 -1.16 18.95
CA GLN A 4 7.47 0.15 19.14
C GLN A 4 6.63 1.15 18.35
N LYS A 5 6.09 2.19 19.00
CA LYS A 5 5.25 3.21 18.35
C LYS A 5 5.98 4.53 18.27
N ASN A 6 5.86 5.24 17.15
CA ASN A 6 6.36 6.61 17.03
C ASN A 6 5.32 7.58 17.60
N GLN A 7 5.18 7.60 18.92
CA GLN A 7 4.10 8.31 19.63
C GLN A 7 4.00 9.81 19.28
N PHE A 8 5.11 10.45 18.93
CA PHE A 8 5.21 11.88 18.68
C PHE A 8 5.41 12.23 17.20
N SER A 9 5.07 11.34 16.27
CA SER A 9 5.21 11.57 14.83
C SER A 9 4.48 12.84 14.36
N HIS A 10 3.28 13.11 14.89
CA HIS A 10 2.48 14.31 14.58
C HIS A 10 3.23 15.62 14.84
N LEU A 11 4.14 15.65 15.82
CA LEU A 11 4.97 16.83 16.14
C LEU A 11 6.00 17.17 15.05
N THR A 12 6.18 16.30 14.05
CA THR A 12 7.06 16.57 12.90
C THR A 12 6.37 17.41 11.81
N ALA A 13 5.05 17.66 11.94
CA ALA A 13 4.32 18.55 11.06
C ALA A 13 4.87 19.98 11.18
N ILE A 14 5.23 20.57 10.04
CA ILE A 14 5.85 21.90 9.98
C ILE A 14 4.77 22.96 9.78
N GLU A 15 4.71 23.92 10.68
CA GLU A 15 3.91 25.13 10.52
C GLU A 15 4.59 26.09 9.54
N ARG A 16 3.84 26.52 8.51
CA ARG A 16 4.32 27.46 7.48
C ARG A 16 3.15 28.23 6.87
N ASN A 17 3.41 29.43 6.38
CA ASN A 17 2.44 30.28 5.69
C ASN A 17 2.58 30.28 4.15
N TYR A 18 3.38 29.37 3.60
CA TYR A 18 3.61 29.17 2.16
C TYR A 18 3.48 27.69 1.79
N LEU A 19 3.34 27.40 0.48
CA LEU A 19 3.25 26.02 -0.01
C LEU A 19 4.53 25.24 0.27
N SER A 20 4.41 23.96 0.62
CA SER A 20 5.56 23.08 0.58
C SER A 20 6.15 23.03 -0.83
N PHE A 21 7.45 22.74 -0.90
CA PHE A 21 8.07 22.53 -2.20
C PHE A 21 7.36 21.44 -3.03
N PRO A 22 7.01 20.25 -2.49
CA PRO A 22 6.27 19.26 -3.27
C PRO A 22 4.93 19.80 -3.80
N ALA A 23 4.15 20.50 -2.97
CA ALA A 23 2.90 21.11 -3.41
C ALA A 23 3.13 22.14 -4.53
N GLN A 24 4.12 23.02 -4.36
CA GLN A 24 4.47 24.04 -5.34
C GLN A 24 4.96 23.42 -6.67
N PHE A 25 5.78 22.37 -6.60
CA PHE A 25 6.27 21.65 -7.77
C PHE A 25 5.11 21.01 -8.54
N LEU A 26 4.26 20.23 -7.86
CA LEU A 26 3.11 19.56 -8.51
C LEU A 26 2.12 20.56 -9.10
N LEU A 27 1.87 21.69 -8.42
CA LEU A 27 1.04 22.76 -8.94
C LEU A 27 1.64 23.37 -10.22
N ASN A 28 2.92 23.71 -10.21
CA ASN A 28 3.60 24.32 -11.35
C ASN A 28 3.69 23.38 -12.57
N GLN A 29 3.80 22.07 -12.32
CA GLN A 29 3.80 21.04 -13.37
C GLN A 29 2.38 20.64 -13.82
N ASN A 30 1.34 21.28 -13.29
CA ASN A 30 -0.06 20.94 -13.57
C ASN A 30 -0.38 19.46 -13.30
N LEU A 31 0.18 18.90 -12.22
CA LEU A 31 -0.02 17.50 -11.82
C LEU A 31 -1.13 17.31 -10.76
N LEU A 32 -1.64 18.41 -10.20
CA LEU A 32 -2.77 18.40 -9.27
C LEU A 32 -4.08 18.46 -10.04
N GLN A 33 -4.67 17.31 -10.35
CA GLN A 33 -5.84 17.19 -11.23
C GLN A 33 -7.07 16.62 -10.50
N GLY A 34 -8.25 17.11 -10.86
CA GLY A 34 -9.54 16.63 -10.35
C GLY A 34 -9.70 16.84 -8.85
N LYS A 35 -10.37 15.88 -8.19
CA LYS A 35 -10.55 15.87 -6.73
C LYS A 35 -9.27 15.38 -6.06
N ILE A 36 -8.69 16.20 -5.18
CA ILE A 36 -7.38 15.98 -4.57
C ILE A 36 -7.53 15.66 -3.07
N LEU A 37 -6.75 14.69 -2.60
CA LEU A 37 -6.54 14.44 -1.17
C LEU A 37 -5.09 14.72 -0.79
N ASP A 38 -4.89 15.52 0.26
CA ASP A 38 -3.63 15.60 1.00
C ASP A 38 -3.64 14.61 2.16
N PHE A 39 -2.99 13.46 1.96
CA PHE A 39 -2.91 12.36 2.92
C PHE A 39 -1.73 12.59 3.87
N GLY A 40 -2.04 12.75 5.16
CA GLY A 40 -1.10 13.19 6.19
C GLY A 40 -0.79 14.68 6.10
N CYS A 41 -1.83 15.50 5.93
CA CYS A 41 -1.71 16.95 5.71
C CYS A 41 -1.14 17.73 6.92
N GLY A 42 -0.94 17.09 8.07
CA GLY A 42 -0.43 17.72 9.28
C GLY A 42 -1.33 18.87 9.71
N LEU A 43 -0.80 20.08 9.76
CA LEU A 43 -1.55 21.29 10.12
C LEU A 43 -2.43 21.86 8.98
N GLY A 44 -2.44 21.23 7.80
CA GLY A 44 -3.34 21.59 6.69
C GLY A 44 -2.95 22.85 5.90
N ASN A 45 -1.70 23.32 6.04
CA ASN A 45 -1.22 24.55 5.38
C ASN A 45 -1.26 24.46 3.84
N ASP A 46 -0.83 23.33 3.26
CA ASP A 46 -0.86 23.14 1.81
C ASP A 46 -2.31 23.08 1.30
N VAL A 47 -3.19 22.36 1.99
CA VAL A 47 -4.64 22.30 1.70
C VAL A 47 -5.25 23.69 1.65
N LYS A 48 -4.99 24.52 2.66
CA LYS A 48 -5.53 25.90 2.74
C LYS A 48 -5.09 26.74 1.53
N ILE A 49 -3.80 26.72 1.20
CA ILE A 49 -3.24 27.57 0.14
C ILE A 49 -3.64 27.05 -1.25
N LEU A 50 -3.63 25.74 -1.47
CA LEU A 50 -4.08 25.14 -2.74
C LEU A 50 -5.57 25.41 -2.99
N ARG A 51 -6.42 25.37 -1.95
CA ARG A 51 -7.83 25.73 -2.07
C ARG A 51 -8.03 27.19 -2.46
N GLN A 52 -7.25 28.12 -1.90
CA GLN A 52 -7.25 29.54 -2.30
C GLN A 52 -6.83 29.75 -3.76
N LYS A 53 -6.02 28.83 -4.31
CA LYS A 53 -5.60 28.81 -5.71
C LYS A 53 -6.58 28.08 -6.64
N GLY A 54 -7.74 27.65 -6.14
CA GLY A 54 -8.81 27.03 -6.93
C GLY A 54 -8.74 25.50 -7.06
N CYS A 55 -7.85 24.82 -6.33
CA CYS A 55 -7.83 23.35 -6.32
C CYS A 55 -8.99 22.78 -5.49
N ASP A 56 -9.66 21.75 -6.02
CA ASP A 56 -10.59 20.91 -5.25
C ASP A 56 -9.79 19.94 -4.36
N ILE A 57 -9.38 20.42 -3.18
CA ILE A 57 -8.52 19.68 -2.26
C ILE A 57 -9.13 19.57 -0.85
N THR A 58 -9.02 18.37 -0.29
CA THR A 58 -9.30 18.07 1.12
C THR A 58 -8.06 17.46 1.79
N GLY A 59 -7.98 17.58 3.11
CA GLY A 59 -6.88 17.06 3.90
C GLY A 59 -7.35 15.97 4.86
N TYR A 60 -6.52 14.95 5.04
CA TYR A 60 -6.67 13.92 6.06
C TYR A 60 -5.37 13.83 6.87
N ASP A 61 -5.46 13.75 8.19
CA ASP A 61 -4.33 13.50 9.08
C ASP A 61 -4.83 12.79 10.34
N SER A 62 -4.22 11.67 10.71
CA SER A 62 -4.72 10.83 11.82
C SER A 62 -4.73 11.54 13.18
N TYR A 63 -4.03 12.66 13.33
CA TYR A 63 -4.01 13.46 14.56
C TYR A 63 -4.78 14.77 14.40
N TYR A 64 -4.46 15.57 13.38
CA TYR A 64 -5.00 16.94 13.25
C TYR A 64 -6.33 17.00 12.49
N PHE A 65 -6.58 16.05 11.59
CA PHE A 65 -7.78 15.98 10.74
C PHE A 65 -8.28 14.53 10.66
N PRO A 66 -8.77 13.95 11.78
CA PRO A 66 -8.92 12.50 11.94
C PRO A 66 -10.14 11.91 11.22
N GLU A 67 -10.95 12.73 10.54
CA GLU A 67 -12.09 12.27 9.76
C GLU A 67 -11.61 11.57 8.49
N TYR A 68 -11.73 10.24 8.44
CA TYR A 68 -11.27 9.45 7.32
C TYR A 68 -12.14 9.70 6.07
N PRO A 69 -11.56 9.89 4.87
CA PRO A 69 -12.34 10.16 3.67
C PRO A 69 -13.28 9.01 3.27
N ASP A 70 -14.48 9.37 2.85
CA ASP A 70 -15.55 8.45 2.40
C ASP A 70 -15.66 8.33 0.87
N THR A 71 -14.83 9.07 0.13
CA THR A 71 -14.84 9.13 -1.33
C THR A 71 -13.47 8.83 -1.92
N LYS A 72 -13.43 8.56 -3.23
CA LYS A 72 -12.18 8.37 -3.98
C LYS A 72 -11.71 9.64 -4.68
N PHE A 73 -10.42 9.72 -4.92
CA PHE A 73 -9.72 10.90 -5.42
C PHE A 73 -9.05 10.65 -6.77
N ASP A 74 -8.97 11.69 -7.61
CA ASP A 74 -8.26 11.66 -8.89
C ASP A 74 -6.75 11.83 -8.68
N THR A 75 -6.39 12.66 -7.69
CA THR A 75 -5.00 12.87 -7.25
C THR A 75 -4.89 12.69 -5.74
N ILE A 76 -3.86 11.99 -5.27
CA ILE A 76 -3.51 11.94 -3.84
C ILE A 76 -2.08 12.43 -3.66
N ILE A 77 -1.84 13.32 -2.70
CA ILE A 77 -0.49 13.74 -2.32
C ILE A 77 -0.20 13.21 -0.91
N CYS A 78 1.03 12.75 -0.67
CA CYS A 78 1.47 12.22 0.61
C CYS A 78 2.91 12.66 0.86
N PHE A 79 3.07 13.73 1.65
CA PHE A 79 4.35 14.41 1.78
C PHE A 79 5.04 14.10 3.09
N TYR A 80 6.19 13.43 3.00
CA TYR A 80 7.12 13.13 4.09
C TYR A 80 6.54 12.26 5.23
N VAL A 81 5.26 11.87 5.16
CA VAL A 81 4.57 10.98 6.11
C VAL A 81 5.35 9.68 6.30
N LEU A 82 5.75 9.03 5.20
CA LEU A 82 6.45 7.74 5.25
C LEU A 82 7.79 7.82 5.99
N ASN A 83 8.45 8.98 6.01
CA ASN A 83 9.75 9.16 6.67
C ASN A 83 9.67 9.09 8.19
N VAL A 84 8.48 9.14 8.79
CA VAL A 84 8.28 9.09 10.25
C VAL A 84 7.50 7.85 10.71
N LEU A 85 7.37 6.85 9.85
CA LEU A 85 6.60 5.64 10.11
C LEU A 85 7.49 4.39 10.10
N PHE A 86 7.15 3.39 10.90
CA PHE A 86 7.76 2.06 10.78
C PHE A 86 7.27 1.35 9.52
N THR A 87 7.99 0.31 9.08
CA THR A 87 7.72 -0.40 7.81
C THR A 87 6.27 -0.91 7.67
N GLU A 88 5.69 -1.40 8.76
CA GLU A 88 4.29 -1.88 8.78
C GLU A 88 3.31 -0.71 8.58
N GLU A 89 3.51 0.41 9.28
CA GLU A 89 2.71 1.63 9.15
C GLU A 89 2.86 2.25 7.75
N GLN A 90 4.07 2.27 7.18
CA GLN A 90 4.29 2.68 5.80
C GLN A 90 3.50 1.82 4.83
N THR A 91 3.49 0.50 5.04
CA THR A 91 2.73 -0.45 4.20
C THR A 91 1.23 -0.17 4.29
N ASN A 92 0.71 0.13 5.48
CA ASN A 92 -0.69 0.51 5.68
C ASN A 92 -1.05 1.81 4.96
N VAL A 93 -0.22 2.86 5.07
CA VAL A 93 -0.46 4.12 4.35
C VAL A 93 -0.49 3.91 2.84
N LEU A 94 0.43 3.11 2.28
CA LEU A 94 0.44 2.81 0.85
C LEU A 94 -0.84 2.07 0.41
N MET A 95 -1.34 1.15 1.23
CA MET A 95 -2.59 0.43 0.99
C MET A 95 -3.82 1.35 1.08
N GLU A 96 -3.86 2.28 2.04
CA GLU A 96 -4.93 3.26 2.19
C GLU A 96 -4.96 4.26 1.03
N VAL A 97 -3.79 4.78 0.61
CA VAL A 97 -3.69 5.64 -0.57
C VAL A 97 -4.17 4.89 -1.82
N SER A 98 -3.74 3.64 -2.02
CA SER A 98 -4.24 2.81 -3.12
C SER A 98 -5.77 2.63 -3.07
N HIS A 99 -6.34 2.44 -1.89
CA HIS A 99 -7.78 2.26 -1.71
C HIS A 99 -8.57 3.54 -2.07
N LEU A 100 -8.10 4.70 -1.59
CA LEU A 100 -8.72 6.01 -1.81
C LEU A 100 -8.51 6.54 -3.23
N LEU A 101 -7.53 6.02 -3.98
CA LEU A 101 -7.28 6.46 -5.34
C LEU A 101 -8.32 5.88 -6.32
N LYS A 102 -8.84 6.71 -7.24
CA LYS A 102 -9.69 6.25 -8.34
C LYS A 102 -8.87 5.41 -9.33
N PRO A 103 -9.49 4.43 -10.02
CA PRO A 103 -8.82 3.72 -11.11
C PRO A 103 -8.29 4.70 -12.16
N GLY A 104 -6.99 4.64 -12.45
CA GLY A 104 -6.31 5.55 -13.38
C GLY A 104 -5.93 6.93 -12.79
N GLY A 105 -6.33 7.24 -11.56
CA GLY A 105 -5.83 8.39 -10.80
C GLY A 105 -4.37 8.21 -10.40
N LYS A 106 -3.70 9.29 -9.99
CA LYS A 106 -2.27 9.26 -9.61
C LYS A 106 -2.06 9.66 -8.15
N ALA A 107 -1.06 9.08 -7.50
CA ALA A 107 -0.58 9.57 -6.21
C ALA A 107 0.87 10.06 -6.30
N TYR A 108 1.20 11.05 -5.47
CA TYR A 108 2.54 11.63 -5.40
C TYR A 108 3.09 11.54 -3.98
N TYR A 109 4.21 10.83 -3.83
CA TYR A 109 4.88 10.67 -2.54
C TYR A 109 6.14 11.52 -2.50
N ALA A 110 6.23 12.46 -1.57
CA ALA A 110 7.48 13.17 -1.31
C ALA A 110 8.22 12.49 -0.14
N VAL A 111 9.51 12.23 -0.31
CA VAL A 111 10.35 11.63 0.72
C VAL A 111 11.65 12.40 0.91
N ARG A 112 12.22 12.31 2.11
CA ARG A 112 13.50 12.93 2.44
C ARG A 112 14.70 12.16 1.90
N ARG A 113 15.71 12.89 1.42
CA ARG A 113 17.03 12.39 0.97
C ARG A 113 18.18 12.86 1.86
N ASP A 114 17.92 13.84 2.72
CA ASP A 114 18.86 14.37 3.71
C ASP A 114 18.97 13.52 5.00
N ILE A 115 18.15 12.47 5.16
CA ILE A 115 18.26 11.52 6.28
C ILE A 115 19.46 10.59 6.05
N LYS A 116 20.49 10.73 6.89
CA LYS A 116 21.72 9.91 6.83
C LYS A 116 21.66 8.64 7.68
N LYS A 117 20.90 8.65 8.79
CA LYS A 117 20.79 7.54 9.74
C LYS A 117 19.34 7.39 10.20
N GLU A 118 18.87 6.14 10.21
CA GLU A 118 17.53 5.79 10.70
C GLU A 118 17.53 5.64 12.23
N GLY A 119 16.40 5.99 12.85
CA GLY A 119 16.22 5.84 14.28
C GLY A 119 15.49 7.01 14.93
N PHE A 120 15.33 6.87 16.25
CA PHE A 120 14.80 7.95 17.08
C PHE A 120 15.82 9.08 17.19
N ARG A 121 15.31 10.31 17.09
CA ARG A 121 16.05 11.54 17.36
C ARG A 121 15.17 12.51 18.13
N GLU A 122 15.79 13.37 18.93
CA GLU A 122 15.06 14.41 19.63
C GLU A 122 14.56 15.46 18.63
N HIS A 123 13.26 15.75 18.67
CA HIS A 123 12.66 16.81 17.89
C HIS A 123 13.17 18.17 18.38
N TYR A 124 13.71 18.99 17.48
CA TYR A 124 14.42 20.24 17.81
C TYR A 124 13.59 21.19 18.68
N ILE A 125 12.33 21.41 18.31
CA ILE A 125 11.39 22.32 18.97
C ILE A 125 10.77 21.67 20.23
N HIS A 126 10.04 20.57 20.04
CA HIS A 126 9.24 19.95 21.11
C HIS A 126 10.02 19.12 22.14
N LYS A 127 11.31 18.83 21.92
CA LYS A 127 12.15 18.01 22.82
C LYS A 127 11.57 16.62 23.10
N LYS A 128 10.89 16.04 22.11
CA LYS A 128 10.30 14.68 22.17
C LYS A 128 11.02 13.73 21.21
N PRO A 129 11.13 12.43 21.53
CA PRO A 129 11.73 11.46 20.63
C PRO A 129 10.80 11.21 19.43
N THR A 130 11.33 11.37 18.22
CA THR A 130 10.63 11.09 16.96
C THR A 130 11.45 10.12 16.12
N TYR A 131 10.81 9.05 15.63
CA TYR A 131 11.45 8.14 14.68
C TYR A 131 11.49 8.77 13.29
N GLN A 132 12.62 8.60 12.60
CA GLN A 132 12.78 8.99 11.21
C GLN A 132 13.59 7.93 10.44
N CYS A 133 13.20 7.66 9.21
CA CYS A 133 13.79 6.61 8.37
C CYS A 133 14.00 7.05 6.91
N ILE A 134 14.84 6.29 6.21
CA ILE A 134 15.07 6.46 4.78
C ILE A 134 13.96 5.71 4.05
N VAL A 135 13.32 6.37 3.09
CA VAL A 135 12.24 5.77 2.28
C VAL A 135 12.70 5.71 0.84
N LYS A 136 12.66 4.51 0.25
CA LYS A 136 12.90 4.27 -1.18
C LYS A 136 11.70 3.48 -1.72
N LEU A 137 11.01 4.04 -2.69
CA LEU A 137 9.85 3.42 -3.32
C LEU A 137 10.23 2.95 -4.73
N PRO A 138 9.72 1.80 -5.19
CA PRO A 138 9.97 1.29 -6.55
C PRO A 138 9.03 1.97 -7.56
N PHE A 139 8.88 3.29 -7.46
CA PHE A 139 7.98 4.11 -8.26
C PHE A 139 8.79 5.07 -9.14
N THR A 140 8.15 5.66 -10.15
CA THR A 140 8.83 6.60 -11.06
C THR A 140 9.19 7.88 -10.32
N SER A 141 10.47 8.24 -10.31
CA SER A 141 10.96 9.50 -9.78
C SER A 141 10.63 10.64 -10.76
N VAL A 142 9.89 11.65 -10.31
CA VAL A 142 9.50 12.82 -11.13
C VAL A 142 10.23 14.09 -10.73
N CYS A 143 10.83 14.12 -9.55
CA CYS A 143 11.72 15.18 -9.09
C CYS A 143 12.69 14.60 -8.08
N LEU A 144 13.98 14.90 -8.22
CA LEU A 144 15.03 14.50 -7.30
C LEU A 144 16.01 15.66 -7.14
N ASP A 145 16.24 16.07 -5.89
CA ASP A 145 17.33 16.96 -5.51
C ASP A 145 18.11 16.37 -4.32
N GLU A 146 19.08 17.10 -3.80
CA GLU A 146 19.92 16.66 -2.68
C GLU A 146 19.16 16.46 -1.35
N HIS A 147 17.96 17.01 -1.23
CA HIS A 147 17.16 17.02 0.00
C HIS A 147 15.92 16.14 -0.06
N ARG A 148 15.33 15.93 -1.25
CA ARG A 148 14.06 15.20 -1.40
C ARG A 148 13.92 14.52 -2.76
N GLU A 149 12.98 13.58 -2.79
CA GLU A 149 12.55 12.90 -4.01
C GLU A 149 11.02 12.82 -4.03
N LEU A 150 10.43 13.07 -5.20
CA LEU A 150 9.00 12.90 -5.46
C LEU A 150 8.80 11.71 -6.38
N TYR A 151 7.98 10.77 -5.93
CA TYR A 151 7.57 9.60 -6.70
C TYR A 151 6.15 9.75 -7.23
N GLU A 152 5.94 9.37 -8.49
CA GLU A 152 4.61 9.17 -9.07
C GLU A 152 4.20 7.70 -8.96
N TYR A 153 2.99 7.48 -8.43
CA TYR A 153 2.35 6.19 -8.30
C TYR A 153 1.06 6.14 -9.12
N LEU A 154 0.83 4.98 -9.72
CA LEU A 154 -0.38 4.58 -10.41
C LEU A 154 -0.72 3.15 -9.93
N HIS A 155 -2.00 2.74 -9.93
CA HIS A 155 -2.32 1.34 -9.64
C HIS A 155 -1.55 0.37 -10.54
N TYR A 156 -1.11 -0.76 -9.98
CA TYR A 156 -0.21 -1.68 -10.68
C TYR A 156 -0.81 -2.23 -11.99
N ASN A 157 -2.13 -2.47 -12.04
CA ASN A 157 -2.86 -2.93 -13.23
C ASN A 157 -3.14 -1.84 -14.26
N HIS A 158 -2.84 -0.58 -13.96
CA HIS A 158 -2.89 0.53 -14.92
C HIS A 158 -1.53 0.82 -15.57
N GLN A 159 -0.48 0.07 -15.18
CA GLN A 159 0.88 0.21 -15.71
C GLN A 159 1.25 -0.98 -16.62
N ARG A 160 2.25 -0.79 -17.48
CA ARG A 160 2.94 -1.89 -18.16
C ARG A 160 4.21 -2.20 -17.39
N ASN A 161 4.20 -3.26 -16.58
CA ASN A 161 5.27 -3.52 -15.61
C ASN A 161 6.37 -4.44 -16.14
N SER A 162 6.11 -5.21 -17.20
CA SER A 162 7.10 -6.10 -17.80
C SER A 162 6.87 -6.32 -19.29
N SER A 163 7.94 -6.67 -20.01
CA SER A 163 7.87 -7.18 -21.39
C SER A 163 7.40 -8.64 -21.47
N ASN A 164 7.36 -9.37 -20.34
CA ASN A 164 6.89 -10.74 -20.31
C ASN A 164 5.36 -10.85 -20.46
N TYR A 165 4.86 -12.03 -20.85
CA TYR A 165 3.43 -12.33 -20.97
C TYR A 165 2.81 -12.83 -19.65
N CYS A 166 3.45 -12.60 -18.50
CA CYS A 166 2.92 -13.04 -17.22
C CYS A 166 1.70 -12.19 -16.84
N ILE A 167 0.55 -12.84 -16.64
CA ILE A 167 -0.69 -12.16 -16.24
C ILE A 167 -0.60 -11.48 -14.87
N PHE A 168 0.34 -11.91 -14.02
CA PHE A 168 0.62 -11.29 -12.72
C PHE A 168 1.59 -10.10 -12.82
N CYS A 169 2.42 -10.02 -13.87
CA CYS A 169 3.21 -8.83 -14.13
C CYS A 169 2.39 -7.75 -14.83
N ASN A 170 1.49 -8.16 -15.73
CA ASN A 170 0.66 -7.27 -16.53
C ASN A 170 -0.82 -7.60 -16.30
N PRO A 171 -1.36 -7.41 -15.07
CA PRO A 171 -2.77 -7.68 -14.80
C PRO A 171 -3.66 -6.75 -15.63
N HIS A 172 -4.82 -7.25 -16.05
CA HIS A 172 -5.74 -6.47 -16.87
C HIS A 172 -6.25 -5.23 -16.15
N LYS A 173 -6.43 -4.12 -16.88
CA LYS A 173 -6.92 -2.84 -16.33
C LYS A 173 -8.28 -2.93 -15.65
N ASN A 174 -9.14 -3.85 -16.10
CA ASN A 174 -10.47 -4.08 -15.52
C ASN A 174 -10.46 -5.00 -14.29
N LEU A 175 -9.31 -5.60 -13.95
CA LEU A 175 -9.17 -6.41 -12.75
C LEU A 175 -9.26 -5.50 -11.52
N LYS A 176 -10.22 -5.78 -10.64
CA LYS A 176 -10.36 -5.05 -9.37
C LYS A 176 -9.25 -5.50 -8.41
N LEU A 177 -8.31 -4.61 -8.12
CA LEU A 177 -7.37 -4.80 -7.02
C LEU A 177 -8.11 -4.68 -5.69
N LEU A 178 -7.86 -5.60 -4.76
CA LEU A 178 -8.41 -5.52 -3.40
C LEU A 178 -7.62 -4.48 -2.59
N THR A 179 -6.30 -4.58 -2.64
CA THR A 179 -5.35 -3.62 -2.05
C THR A 179 -3.97 -3.81 -2.67
N GLU A 180 -3.08 -2.84 -2.55
CA GLU A 180 -1.67 -2.99 -2.93
C GLU A 180 -0.73 -2.14 -2.09
N SER A 181 0.54 -2.57 -2.03
CA SER A 181 1.64 -1.87 -1.38
C SER A 181 2.69 -1.48 -2.40
N ALA A 182 3.86 -1.00 -1.96
CA ALA A 182 4.98 -0.70 -2.84
C ALA A 182 5.43 -1.91 -3.67
N THR A 183 5.43 -3.12 -3.10
CA THR A 183 6.08 -4.31 -3.68
C THR A 183 5.17 -5.53 -3.81
N ALA A 184 3.92 -5.47 -3.35
CA ALA A 184 2.94 -6.55 -3.51
C ALA A 184 1.56 -5.97 -3.84
N TYR A 185 0.65 -6.82 -4.32
CA TYR A 185 -0.76 -6.49 -4.53
C TYR A 185 -1.65 -7.72 -4.32
N ALA A 186 -2.93 -7.48 -4.06
CA ALA A 186 -3.92 -8.53 -3.78
C ALA A 186 -5.08 -8.47 -4.77
N ILE A 187 -5.47 -9.64 -5.31
CA ILE A 187 -6.57 -9.80 -6.28
C ILE A 187 -7.41 -11.02 -5.97
N PHE A 188 -8.68 -11.01 -6.39
CA PHE A 188 -9.49 -12.22 -6.37
C PHE A 188 -8.93 -13.27 -7.35
N ASP A 189 -8.92 -14.53 -6.90
CA ASP A 189 -8.60 -15.65 -7.77
C ASP A 189 -9.70 -15.81 -8.83
N GLY A 190 -9.32 -16.01 -10.10
CA GLY A 190 -10.26 -16.22 -11.20
C GLY A 190 -10.98 -17.57 -11.16
N TYR A 191 -10.45 -18.52 -10.39
CA TYR A 191 -11.02 -19.84 -10.12
C TYR A 191 -11.08 -20.08 -8.61
N PRO A 192 -11.97 -19.35 -7.90
CA PRO A 192 -11.98 -19.36 -6.44
C PRO A 192 -12.34 -20.74 -5.89
N ILE A 193 -11.56 -21.22 -4.92
CA ILE A 193 -11.87 -22.45 -4.15
C ILE A 193 -13.09 -22.23 -3.26
N SER A 194 -13.22 -21.02 -2.70
CA SER A 194 -14.31 -20.59 -1.86
C SER A 194 -14.57 -19.08 -2.05
N LYS A 195 -15.72 -18.60 -1.58
CA LYS A 195 -16.07 -17.18 -1.62
C LYS A 195 -15.00 -16.36 -0.88
N GLY A 196 -14.39 -15.42 -1.60
CA GLY A 196 -13.32 -14.56 -1.08
C GLY A 196 -11.91 -15.12 -1.22
N HIS A 197 -11.67 -16.15 -2.07
CA HIS A 197 -10.31 -16.60 -2.39
C HIS A 197 -9.49 -15.47 -3.04
N ILE A 198 -8.42 -15.05 -2.38
CA ILE A 198 -7.51 -13.98 -2.82
C ILE A 198 -6.11 -14.54 -3.07
N LEU A 199 -5.43 -13.96 -4.05
CA LEU A 199 -4.01 -14.11 -4.31
C LEU A 199 -3.26 -12.84 -3.87
N ILE A 200 -2.24 -13.00 -3.03
CA ILE A 200 -1.23 -11.97 -2.74
C ILE A 200 -0.04 -12.24 -3.63
N ILE A 201 0.36 -11.24 -4.41
CA ILE A 201 1.33 -11.37 -5.50
C ILE A 201 2.43 -10.30 -5.31
N PRO A 202 3.71 -10.68 -5.21
CA PRO A 202 4.81 -9.73 -5.28
C PRO A 202 4.87 -9.11 -6.68
N LYS A 203 5.14 -7.82 -6.79
CA LYS A 203 5.29 -7.12 -8.08
C LYS A 203 6.55 -7.57 -8.82
N ARG A 204 7.56 -8.07 -8.10
CA ARG A 204 8.75 -8.69 -8.66
C ARG A 204 8.40 -10.06 -9.26
N HIS A 205 8.81 -10.30 -10.51
CA HIS A 205 8.65 -11.60 -11.16
C HIS A 205 9.72 -12.58 -10.70
N VAL A 206 9.36 -13.47 -9.78
CA VAL A 206 10.17 -14.62 -9.35
C VAL A 206 9.28 -15.85 -9.26
N GLY A 207 9.78 -17.03 -9.66
CA GLY A 207 8.99 -18.25 -9.66
C GLY A 207 8.75 -18.79 -8.26
N SER A 208 9.74 -18.62 -7.38
CA SER A 208 9.70 -19.16 -6.02
C SER A 208 9.62 -18.04 -4.97
N TYR A 209 8.77 -18.23 -3.96
CA TYR A 209 8.73 -17.34 -2.79
C TYR A 209 10.11 -17.22 -2.11
N PHE A 210 10.90 -18.31 -2.13
CA PHE A 210 12.22 -18.34 -1.50
C PHE A 210 13.27 -17.47 -2.21
N GLU A 211 12.97 -16.98 -3.40
CA GLU A 211 13.83 -16.05 -4.15
C GLU A 211 13.53 -14.58 -3.82
N LEU A 212 12.44 -14.30 -3.09
CA LEU A 212 12.10 -12.95 -2.67
C LEU A 212 13.07 -12.47 -1.58
N PRO A 213 13.59 -11.23 -1.67
CA PRO A 213 14.27 -10.59 -0.55
C PRO A 213 13.36 -10.53 0.68
N PHE A 214 13.94 -10.58 1.89
CA PHE A 214 13.19 -10.55 3.15
C PHE A 214 12.19 -9.39 3.23
N LYS A 215 12.56 -8.20 2.73
CA LYS A 215 11.67 -7.03 2.69
C LYS A 215 10.41 -7.27 1.85
N GLU A 216 10.52 -7.96 0.71
CA GLU A 216 9.39 -8.30 -0.15
C GLU A 216 8.54 -9.43 0.47
N GLN A 217 9.19 -10.41 1.10
CA GLN A 217 8.49 -11.43 1.88
C GLN A 217 7.64 -10.81 3.01
N SER A 218 8.22 -9.89 3.81
CA SER A 218 7.50 -9.18 4.86
C SER A 218 6.34 -8.36 4.30
N ALA A 219 6.52 -7.66 3.18
CA ALA A 219 5.46 -6.90 2.53
C ALA A 219 4.28 -7.80 2.10
N CYS A 220 4.57 -9.00 1.58
CA CYS A 220 3.52 -9.98 1.26
C CYS A 220 2.76 -10.43 2.52
N TRP A 221 3.44 -10.69 3.63
CA TRP A 221 2.78 -11.12 4.87
C TRP A 221 2.00 -10.00 5.58
N PHE A 222 2.48 -8.76 5.54
CA PHE A 222 1.67 -7.61 5.98
C PHE A 222 0.40 -7.48 5.15
N MET A 223 0.48 -7.73 3.85
CA MET A 223 -0.68 -7.77 2.98
C MET A 223 -1.62 -8.94 3.30
N VAL A 224 -1.11 -10.13 3.59
CA VAL A 224 -1.93 -11.27 4.04
C VAL A 224 -2.76 -10.90 5.27
N ASN A 225 -2.14 -10.26 6.26
CA ASN A 225 -2.85 -9.79 7.47
C ASN A 225 -3.94 -8.77 7.11
N LYS A 226 -3.61 -7.78 6.27
CA LYS A 226 -4.58 -6.76 5.86
C LYS A 226 -5.75 -7.35 5.07
N VAL A 227 -5.47 -8.26 4.15
CA VAL A 227 -6.48 -8.97 3.36
C VAL A 227 -7.36 -9.82 4.27
N GLN A 228 -6.79 -10.49 5.28
CA GLN A 228 -7.57 -11.25 6.25
C GLN A 228 -8.57 -10.36 7.02
N GLU A 229 -8.17 -9.16 7.44
CA GLU A 229 -9.07 -8.18 8.08
C GLU A 229 -10.22 -7.79 7.15
N ILE A 230 -9.91 -7.45 5.89
CA ILE A 230 -10.91 -7.09 4.88
C ILE A 230 -11.87 -8.26 4.65
N LEU A 231 -11.35 -9.47 4.44
CA LEU A 231 -12.17 -10.65 4.19
C LEU A 231 -13.05 -11.01 5.39
N LYS A 232 -12.57 -10.77 6.61
CA LYS A 232 -13.37 -10.98 7.83
C LYS A 232 -14.56 -10.01 7.89
N ALA A 233 -14.34 -8.75 7.56
CA ALA A 233 -15.39 -7.73 7.55
C ALA A 233 -16.40 -7.93 6.40
N GLU A 234 -15.94 -8.37 5.23
CA GLU A 234 -16.79 -8.49 4.04
C GLU A 234 -17.52 -9.83 3.91
N PHE A 235 -16.92 -10.93 4.38
CA PHE A 235 -17.42 -12.28 4.11
C PHE A 235 -17.71 -13.13 5.35
N GLU A 236 -17.30 -12.69 6.55
CA GLU A 236 -17.51 -13.39 7.81
C GLU A 236 -17.16 -14.91 7.78
N PRO A 237 -15.97 -15.31 7.29
CA PRO A 237 -15.61 -16.72 7.24
C PRO A 237 -15.34 -17.30 8.64
N ASP A 238 -15.61 -18.60 8.80
CA ASP A 238 -15.35 -19.36 10.03
C ASP A 238 -13.85 -19.71 10.20
N GLY A 239 -13.04 -19.57 9.16
CA GLY A 239 -11.61 -19.84 9.19
C GLY A 239 -10.89 -19.48 7.90
N PHE A 240 -9.59 -19.77 7.83
CA PHE A 240 -8.77 -19.54 6.65
C PHE A 240 -7.79 -20.68 6.41
N ASN A 241 -7.49 -20.95 5.14
CA ASN A 241 -6.28 -21.65 4.74
C ASN A 241 -5.37 -20.69 3.98
N ILE A 242 -4.10 -20.69 4.34
CA ILE A 242 -3.09 -19.82 3.73
C ILE A 242 -1.97 -20.73 3.24
N GLY A 243 -1.55 -20.56 1.99
CA GLY A 243 -0.58 -21.46 1.37
C GLY A 243 0.04 -20.92 0.09
N MET A 244 1.07 -21.61 -0.38
CA MET A 244 1.78 -21.28 -1.61
C MET A 244 2.07 -22.58 -2.36
N ASN A 245 1.94 -22.55 -3.68
CA ASN A 245 2.41 -23.64 -4.55
C ASN A 245 3.76 -23.22 -5.14
N ILE A 246 4.80 -24.05 -4.94
CA ILE A 246 6.16 -23.78 -5.41
C ILE A 246 6.62 -24.92 -6.30
N ASN A 247 6.90 -24.59 -7.57
CA ASN A 247 7.17 -25.51 -8.67
C ASN A 247 5.94 -26.31 -9.15
N ARG A 248 6.06 -26.87 -10.36
CA ARG A 248 5.01 -27.64 -11.05
C ARG A 248 4.51 -28.82 -10.22
N ALA A 249 5.39 -29.55 -9.55
CA ALA A 249 5.04 -30.70 -8.72
C ALA A 249 4.12 -30.34 -7.54
N ALA A 250 4.17 -29.10 -7.06
CA ALA A 250 3.27 -28.59 -6.03
C ALA A 250 2.01 -27.91 -6.61
N GLY A 251 1.76 -27.99 -7.92
CA GLY A 251 0.59 -27.39 -8.56
C GLY A 251 0.72 -25.91 -8.92
N GLN A 252 1.95 -25.37 -8.99
CA GLN A 252 2.15 -23.99 -9.45
C GLN A 252 1.92 -23.89 -10.96
N ASN A 253 0.87 -23.18 -11.39
CA ASN A 253 0.52 -23.02 -12.80
C ASN A 253 1.13 -21.77 -13.44
N ILE A 254 1.25 -20.67 -12.69
CA ILE A 254 1.93 -19.46 -13.12
C ILE A 254 3.25 -19.42 -12.37
N MET A 255 4.37 -19.39 -13.10
CA MET A 255 5.72 -19.35 -12.51
C MET A 255 6.05 -17.94 -12.00
N HIS A 256 5.19 -17.45 -11.12
CA HIS A 256 5.30 -16.20 -10.40
C HIS A 256 4.76 -16.50 -8.99
N ALA A 257 5.57 -16.24 -7.97
CA ALA A 257 5.24 -16.49 -6.58
C ALA A 257 3.88 -15.85 -6.23
N SER A 258 3.06 -16.57 -5.47
CA SER A 258 1.79 -16.06 -4.96
C SER A 258 1.45 -16.76 -3.66
N ILE A 259 0.78 -16.03 -2.77
CA ILE A 259 0.22 -16.55 -1.52
C ILE A 259 -1.29 -16.60 -1.68
N HIS A 260 -1.85 -17.78 -1.53
CA HIS A 260 -3.29 -17.98 -1.46
C HIS A 260 -3.77 -17.69 -0.04
N ILE A 261 -4.85 -16.91 0.08
CA ILE A 261 -5.68 -16.83 1.29
C ILE A 261 -7.09 -17.26 0.92
N ILE A 262 -7.51 -18.38 1.49
CA ILE A 262 -8.75 -19.08 1.15
C ILE A 262 -9.66 -19.05 2.38
N PRO A 263 -10.71 -18.23 2.40
CA PRO A 263 -11.72 -18.25 3.45
C PRO A 263 -12.39 -19.62 3.54
N ARG A 264 -12.72 -20.07 4.75
CA ARG A 264 -13.36 -21.35 5.03
C ARG A 264 -14.65 -21.14 5.80
N TYR A 265 -15.65 -21.94 5.49
CA TYR A 265 -16.99 -21.85 6.06
C TYR A 265 -17.42 -23.21 6.61
N LYS A 266 -18.15 -23.24 7.74
CA LYS A 266 -18.65 -24.50 8.30
C LYS A 266 -19.45 -25.26 7.25
N GLY A 267 -19.09 -26.52 7.03
CA GLY A 267 -19.76 -27.40 6.06
C GLY A 267 -19.19 -27.34 4.63
N ASP A 268 -18.18 -26.52 4.34
CA ASP A 268 -17.57 -26.40 3.00
C ASP A 268 -16.66 -27.57 2.59
N THR A 269 -16.39 -28.52 3.49
CA THR A 269 -15.60 -29.74 3.22
C THR A 269 -16.27 -30.98 3.77
N VAL A 270 -16.10 -32.09 3.05
CA VAL A 270 -16.68 -33.40 3.38
C VAL A 270 -15.65 -34.25 4.13
N GLY A 271 -15.91 -34.61 5.38
CA GLY A 271 -15.14 -35.62 6.14
C GLY A 271 -14.54 -35.14 7.47
N SER A 272 -14.31 -36.10 8.39
CA SER A 272 -13.85 -35.86 9.78
C SER A 272 -12.38 -35.45 9.93
N LYS A 273 -11.58 -35.53 8.86
CA LYS A 273 -10.17 -35.12 8.83
C LYS A 273 -10.04 -33.80 8.07
N SER A 274 -10.30 -32.67 8.72
CA SER A 274 -10.21 -31.32 8.14
C SER A 274 -8.78 -30.75 8.13
N GLY A 275 -8.56 -29.67 7.39
CA GLY A 275 -7.27 -28.96 7.29
C GLY A 275 -6.76 -28.82 5.85
N ILE A 276 -5.45 -28.56 5.69
CA ILE A 276 -4.80 -28.33 4.37
C ILE A 276 -5.09 -29.47 3.36
N ARG A 277 -5.28 -30.70 3.86
CA ARG A 277 -5.56 -31.90 3.05
C ARG A 277 -6.86 -31.81 2.24
N ASN A 278 -7.81 -30.97 2.66
CA ASN A 278 -9.10 -30.78 1.98
C ASN A 278 -9.24 -29.35 1.43
N VAL A 279 -8.14 -28.63 1.21
CA VAL A 279 -8.17 -27.27 0.61
C VAL A 279 -8.76 -27.31 -0.79
N ILE A 280 -8.53 -28.39 -1.54
CA ILE A 280 -9.19 -28.62 -2.82
C ILE A 280 -10.40 -29.53 -2.53
N PRO A 281 -11.65 -29.03 -2.64
CA PRO A 281 -12.82 -29.88 -2.57
C PRO A 281 -12.68 -30.98 -3.62
N LYS A 282 -13.06 -32.23 -3.30
CA LYS A 282 -13.11 -33.28 -4.33
C LYS A 282 -13.94 -32.74 -5.49
N LYS A 283 -13.32 -32.57 -6.67
CA LYS A 283 -14.08 -32.40 -7.91
C LYS A 283 -14.97 -33.64 -8.01
N GLN A 284 -16.29 -33.42 -7.95
CA GLN A 284 -17.24 -34.42 -8.43
C GLN A 284 -17.08 -34.54 -9.94
#